data_AF-A0A832WVY6-F1
#
_entry.id   AF-A0A832WVY6-F1
#
_cell.length_a   1.000
_cell.length_b   1.000
_cell.length_c   1.000
_cell.angle_alpha   90.00
_cell.angle_beta   90.00
_cell.angle_gamma   90.00
#
_symmetry.space_group_name_H-M   'P 1'
#
loop_
_entity.id
_entity.type
_entity.pdbx_description
1 polymer ?
#
loop_
_entity_poly.entity_id
_entity_poly.type
_entity_poly.pdbx_seq_one_letter_code
_entity_poly.pdbx_strand_id
1 'polypeptide(L)'
;MNSRGEWVVWPASGTDPLDAKSCLRSLLVLALILAGISAHVQGASSIDFTANVTTGNVPLNVLFTDTSSLPVIDDSRRWDFGDGTVTF
;
A
#
# COMPACT_ATOMS: atom_id res chain seq x y z
N MET A 1 9.10 -32.80 -21.59
CA MET A 1 10.02 -33.74 -22.27
C MET A 1 9.42 -35.14 -22.20
N ASN A 2 9.37 -35.86 -23.32
CA ASN A 2 9.19 -37.32 -23.26
C ASN A 2 10.56 -38.02 -23.30
N SER A 3 10.56 -39.34 -23.11
CA SER A 3 11.75 -40.19 -22.96
C SER A 3 12.69 -40.26 -24.19
N ARG A 4 12.42 -39.49 -25.25
CA ARG A 4 13.28 -39.35 -26.44
C ARG A 4 13.93 -37.98 -26.61
N GLY A 5 13.80 -37.08 -25.64
CA GLY A 5 14.48 -35.77 -25.66
C GLY A 5 13.90 -34.78 -26.67
N GLU A 6 12.77 -35.09 -27.30
CA GLU A 6 12.06 -34.19 -28.20
C GLU A 6 11.21 -33.19 -27.40
N TRP A 7 11.27 -31.93 -27.81
CA TRP A 7 10.34 -30.91 -27.36
C TRP A 7 8.97 -31.21 -27.97
N VAL A 8 7.99 -31.54 -27.12
CA VAL A 8 6.60 -31.68 -27.55
C VAL A 8 6.13 -30.28 -27.99
N VAL A 9 6.16 -30.03 -29.29
CA VAL A 9 5.45 -28.91 -29.88
C VAL A 9 3.98 -29.27 -29.81
N TRP A 10 3.27 -28.71 -28.84
CA TRP A 10 1.81 -28.75 -28.84
C TRP A 10 1.32 -28.15 -30.16
N PRO A 11 0.34 -28.76 -30.86
CA PRO A 11 -0.30 -28.06 -31.95
C PRO A 11 -0.82 -26.74 -31.39
N ALA A 12 -0.56 -25.63 -32.08
CA ALA A 12 -1.25 -24.37 -31.81
C ALA A 12 -2.75 -24.58 -32.10
N SER A 13 -3.46 -25.20 -31.15
CA SER A 13 -4.91 -25.25 -31.13
C SER A 13 -5.35 -23.82 -30.82
N GLY A 14 -5.88 -23.14 -31.82
CA GLY A 14 -6.20 -21.71 -31.83
C GLY A 14 -7.31 -21.27 -30.87
N THR A 15 -7.15 -21.55 -29.59
CA THR A 15 -7.82 -20.87 -28.46
C THR A 15 -6.93 -21.05 -27.23
N ASP A 16 -5.75 -20.43 -27.21
CA ASP A 16 -5.00 -20.33 -25.97
C ASP A 16 -5.83 -19.50 -24.97
N PRO A 17 -6.23 -20.05 -23.80
CA PRO A 17 -7.05 -19.33 -22.81
C PRO A 17 -6.32 -18.14 -22.17
N LEU A 18 -5.06 -17.92 -22.54
CA LEU A 18 -4.30 -16.72 -22.23
C LEU A 18 -4.81 -15.49 -23.01
N ASP A 19 -5.53 -15.67 -24.12
CA ASP A 19 -6.14 -14.52 -24.83
C ASP A 19 -7.47 -14.10 -24.18
N ALA A 20 -8.29 -15.04 -23.72
CA ALA A 20 -9.60 -14.70 -23.16
C ALA A 20 -9.51 -14.13 -21.72
N LYS A 21 -8.64 -14.70 -20.87
CA LYS A 21 -8.46 -14.23 -19.49
C LYS A 21 -7.65 -12.94 -19.42
N SER A 22 -6.69 -12.77 -20.34
CA SER A 22 -5.96 -11.50 -20.48
C SER A 22 -6.87 -10.41 -21.05
N CYS A 23 -7.70 -10.73 -22.06
CA CYS A 23 -8.75 -9.81 -22.55
C CYS A 23 -9.72 -9.43 -21.44
N LEU A 24 -10.21 -10.38 -20.63
CA LEU A 24 -11.13 -10.08 -19.54
C LEU A 24 -10.49 -9.17 -18.47
N ARG A 25 -9.21 -9.40 -18.13
CA ARG A 25 -8.45 -8.52 -17.24
C ARG A 25 -8.27 -7.12 -17.83
N SER A 26 -7.90 -7.02 -19.10
CA SER A 26 -7.72 -5.76 -19.80
C SER A 26 -9.04 -4.99 -19.97
N LEU A 27 -10.14 -5.71 -20.25
CA LEU A 27 -11.49 -5.15 -20.39
C LEU A 27 -12.02 -4.67 -19.03
N LEU A 28 -11.81 -5.43 -17.96
CA LEU A 28 -12.15 -5.01 -16.60
C LEU A 28 -11.38 -3.74 -16.23
N VAL A 29 -10.05 -3.72 -16.40
CA VAL A 29 -9.24 -2.52 -16.10
C VAL A 29 -9.71 -1.30 -16.91
N LEU A 30 -9.98 -1.47 -18.21
CA LEU A 30 -10.48 -0.37 -19.06
C LEU A 30 -11.89 0.08 -18.69
N ALA A 31 -12.79 -0.84 -18.34
CA ALA A 31 -14.15 -0.54 -17.90
C ALA A 31 -14.16 0.19 -16.54
N LEU A 32 -13.25 -0.16 -15.63
CA LEU A 32 -13.11 0.55 -14.35
C LEU A 32 -12.64 2.01 -14.57
N ILE A 33 -11.74 2.22 -15.54
CA ILE A 33 -11.26 3.56 -15.92
C ILE A 33 -12.37 4.38 -16.62
N LEU A 34 -13.13 3.78 -17.55
CA LEU A 34 -14.23 4.45 -18.26
C LEU A 34 -15.44 4.73 -17.38
N ALA A 35 -15.72 3.87 -16.40
CA ALA A 35 -16.83 4.06 -15.45
C ALA A 35 -16.53 5.13 -14.37
N GLY A 36 -15.42 5.86 -14.48
CA GLY A 36 -15.07 6.93 -13.54
C GLY A 36 -14.83 6.42 -12.12
N ILE A 37 -14.50 5.13 -11.97
CA ILE A 37 -14.10 4.57 -10.70
C ILE A 37 -12.68 5.04 -10.47
N SER A 38 -12.58 6.28 -10.00
CA SER A 38 -11.33 6.86 -9.56
C SER A 38 -10.79 5.94 -8.47
N ALA A 39 -9.68 5.24 -8.75
CA ALA A 39 -8.86 4.76 -7.65
C ALA A 39 -8.58 6.01 -6.81
N HIS A 40 -9.10 6.05 -5.59
CA HIS A 40 -8.82 7.14 -4.67
C HIS A 40 -7.29 7.21 -4.62
N VAL A 41 -6.71 8.24 -5.25
CA VAL A 41 -5.30 8.57 -5.03
C VAL A 41 -5.27 8.94 -3.56
N GLN A 42 -5.01 7.93 -2.73
CA GLN A 42 -4.78 8.09 -1.31
C GLN A 42 -3.60 9.06 -1.24
N GLY A 43 -3.91 10.30 -0.88
CA GLY A 43 -2.97 11.42 -0.90
C GLY A 43 -1.67 11.05 -0.21
N ALA A 44 -0.58 11.73 -0.59
CA ALA A 44 0.74 11.45 -0.04
C ALA A 44 0.68 11.37 1.49
N SER A 45 1.01 10.21 2.03
CA SER A 45 1.10 10.01 3.47
C SER A 45 2.33 10.75 4.01
N SER A 46 2.14 11.62 4.99
CA SER A 46 3.21 12.25 5.76
C SER A 46 3.07 11.83 7.22
N ILE A 47 4.14 11.29 7.80
CA ILE A 47 4.22 11.00 9.24
C ILE A 47 5.13 12.05 9.85
N ASP A 48 4.59 12.87 10.74
CA ASP A 48 5.34 13.93 11.39
C ASP A 48 4.70 14.26 12.74
N PHE A 49 5.50 14.85 13.63
CA PHE A 49 5.04 15.36 14.91
C PHE A 49 5.87 16.58 15.32
N THR A 50 5.30 17.40 16.20
CA THR A 50 5.99 18.56 16.78
C THR A 50 6.06 18.46 18.29
N ALA A 51 7.06 19.10 18.89
CA ALA A 51 7.20 19.29 20.32
C ALA A 51 7.12 20.78 20.65
N ASN A 52 6.43 21.14 21.73
CA ASN A 52 6.33 22.55 22.14
C ASN A 52 7.66 23.13 22.64
N VAL A 53 8.51 22.30 23.25
CA VAL A 53 9.85 22.64 23.74
C VAL A 53 10.78 21.42 23.58
N THR A 54 12.06 21.66 23.32
CA THR A 54 13.07 20.60 23.16
C THR A 54 14.21 20.71 24.18
N THR A 55 14.25 21.81 24.95
CA THR A 55 15.29 22.08 25.94
C THR A 55 14.71 22.82 27.14
N GLY A 56 15.31 22.63 28.33
CA GLY A 56 14.93 23.32 29.55
C GLY A 56 15.56 22.67 30.79
N ASN A 57 15.22 23.18 31.97
CA ASN A 57 15.65 22.61 33.24
C ASN A 57 14.76 21.43 33.66
N VAL A 58 15.33 20.49 34.41
CA VAL A 58 14.61 19.31 34.93
C VAL A 58 13.80 19.70 36.18
N PRO A 59 12.54 19.23 36.34
CA PRO A 59 11.76 18.44 35.37
C PRO A 59 11.24 19.30 34.20
N LEU A 60 11.37 18.77 32.98
CA LEU A 60 10.88 19.42 31.76
C LEU A 60 9.60 18.76 31.29
N ASN A 61 8.52 19.53 31.18
CA ASN A 61 7.25 19.05 30.65
C ASN A 61 7.17 19.36 29.16
N VAL A 62 7.10 18.30 28.33
CA VAL A 62 7.04 18.41 26.86
C VAL A 62 5.70 17.90 26.37
N LEU A 63 5.04 18.68 25.51
CA LEU A 63 3.82 18.29 24.81
C LEU A 63 4.18 17.94 23.36
N PHE A 64 3.88 16.70 22.96
CA PHE A 64 3.99 16.23 21.59
C PHE A 64 2.64 16.33 20.87
N THR A 65 2.66 16.80 19.64
CA THR A 65 1.47 16.92 18.78
C THR A 65 1.71 16.17 17.48
N ASP A 66 0.85 15.20 17.17
CA ASP A 66 0.85 14.52 15.87
C ASP A 66 0.40 15.48 14.77
N THR A 67 1.19 15.59 13.71
CA THR A 67 0.90 16.42 12.52
C THR A 67 0.85 15.56 11.26
N SER A 68 0.57 14.26 11.43
CA SER A 68 0.55 13.32 10.33
C SER A 68 -0.64 13.58 9.40
N SER A 69 -0.41 13.41 8.10
CA SER A 69 -1.44 13.47 7.07
C SER A 69 -1.52 12.10 6.43
N LEU A 70 -2.57 11.35 6.73
CA LEU A 70 -2.83 10.05 6.13
C LEU A 70 -4.20 10.05 5.46
N PRO A 71 -4.32 9.44 4.26
CA PRO A 71 -5.61 9.30 3.57
C PRO A 71 -6.57 8.36 4.30
N VAL A 72 -6.05 7.50 5.17
CA VAL A 72 -6.82 6.73 6.17
C VAL A 72 -6.08 6.90 7.48
N ILE A 73 -6.67 7.67 8.40
CA ILE A 73 -6.22 7.66 9.79
C ILE A 73 -6.88 6.44 10.43
N ASP A 74 -6.09 5.41 10.68
CA ASP A 74 -6.44 4.48 11.75
C ASP A 74 -6.33 5.29 13.05
N ASP A 75 -7.40 5.32 13.85
CA ASP A 75 -7.51 6.18 15.04
C ASP A 75 -6.53 5.75 16.16
N SER A 76 -5.73 4.71 15.92
CA SER A 76 -4.63 4.31 16.78
C SER A 76 -3.38 5.18 16.51
N ARG A 77 -3.03 6.03 17.48
CA ARG A 77 -1.72 6.71 17.53
C ARG A 77 -0.87 6.02 18.59
N ARG A 78 0.28 5.46 18.19
CA ARG A 78 1.20 4.82 19.14
C ARG A 78 2.40 5.71 19.41
N TRP A 79 2.69 5.94 20.69
CA TRP A 79 3.90 6.66 21.11
C TRP A 79 4.84 5.72 21.85
N ASP A 80 6.12 5.75 21.48
CA ASP A 80 7.20 5.07 22.16
C ASP A 80 8.24 6.12 22.56
N PHE A 81 8.42 6.33 23.86
CA PHE A 81 9.40 7.28 24.41
C PHE A 81 10.76 6.63 24.71
N GLY A 82 10.92 5.33 24.42
CA GLY A 82 12.15 4.58 24.67
C GLY A 82 12.34 4.15 26.14
N ASP A 83 11.32 4.32 26.98
CA ASP A 83 11.32 3.88 28.39
C ASP A 83 10.82 2.43 28.58
N GLY A 84 10.51 1.75 27.48
CA GLY A 84 9.96 0.40 27.45
C GLY A 84 8.43 0.33 27.49
N THR A 85 7.74 1.47 27.55
CA THR A 85 6.27 1.56 27.47
C THR A 85 5.84 2.14 26.14
N VAL A 86 4.80 1.55 25.54
CA VAL A 86 4.13 2.09 24.35
C VAL A 86 2.71 2.48 24.74
N THR A 87 2.33 3.73 24.43
CA THR A 87 0.95 4.21 24.63
C THR A 87 0.14 4.09 23.34
N PHE A 88 -1.17 3.96 23.47
CA PHE A 88 -2.14 3.76 22.38
C PHE A 88 -3.22 4.82 22.41
#